data_AF-A0A1L8CMV8-F1
#
_entry.id   AF-A0A1L8CMV8-F1
#
_cell.length_a   1.000
_cell.length_b   1.000
_cell.length_c   1.000
_cell.angle_alpha   90.00
_cell.angle_beta   90.00
_cell.angle_gamma   90.00
#
_symmetry.space_group_name_H-M   'P 1'
#
loop_
_entity.id
_entity.type
_entity.pdbx_description
1 polymer ?
#
loop_
_entity_poly.entity_id
_entity_poly.type
_entity_poly.pdbx_seq_one_letter_code
_entity_poly.pdbx_strand_id
1 'polypeptide(L)'
;MIALTVTLISFLGMSLNLAFSASLMQPDWALALLLAAILAHRHNWIWVLPCTFLHDVILHWSFGSSFIVMALIPLAMIYFDRHLGPGIPQRVVIMAAAILSLVAWGWAMQAILLTLCLCVPVWYLLTGLYAKATA
;
A
#
# COMPACT_ATOMS: atom_id res chain seq x y z
N MET A 1 2.75 12.60 13.01
CA MET A 1 3.87 11.66 13.24
C MET A 1 3.73 10.39 12.41
N ILE A 2 2.59 9.69 12.43
CA ILE A 2 2.38 8.44 11.68
C ILE A 2 2.71 8.57 10.18
N ALA A 3 2.19 9.61 9.50
CA ALA A 3 2.45 9.84 8.07
C ALA A 3 3.95 9.91 7.75
N LEU A 4 4.70 10.76 8.47
CA LEU A 4 6.14 10.90 8.31
C LEU A 4 6.87 9.56 8.51
N THR A 5 6.52 8.82 9.57
CA THR A 5 7.13 7.52 9.85
C THR A 5 6.86 6.52 8.74
N VAL A 6 5.61 6.41 8.27
CA VAL A 6 5.27 5.49 7.15
C VAL A 6 6.02 5.90 5.89
N THR A 7 6.07 7.19 5.56
CA THR A 7 6.80 7.68 4.39
C THR A 7 8.28 7.36 4.46
N LEU A 8 8.96 7.62 5.59
CA LEU A 8 10.38 7.34 5.77
C LEU A 8 10.68 5.83 5.67
N ILE A 9 9.85 4.98 6.29
CA ILE A 9 10.02 3.52 6.20
C ILE A 9 9.73 3.04 4.77
N SER A 10 8.79 3.66 4.05
CA SER A 10 8.52 3.34 2.65
C SER A 10 9.71 3.69 1.75
N PHE A 11 10.37 4.84 1.97
CA PHE A 11 11.60 5.19 1.26
C PHE A 11 12.77 4.25 1.58
N LEU A 12 12.90 3.83 2.84
CA LEU A 12 13.85 2.79 3.21
C LEU A 12 13.55 1.47 2.50
N GLY A 13 12.27 1.08 2.46
CA GLY A 13 11.78 -0.08 1.71
C GLY A 13 12.15 -0.03 0.23
N MET A 14 11.88 1.08 -0.45
CA MET A 14 12.29 1.27 -1.85
C MET A 14 13.80 1.13 -2.04
N SER A 15 14.59 1.70 -1.11
CA SER A 15 16.05 1.60 -1.15
C SER A 15 16.53 0.15 -1.03
N LEU A 16 15.89 -0.65 -0.17
CA LEU A 16 16.17 -2.08 -0.02
C LEU A 16 15.76 -2.87 -1.28
N ASN A 17 14.56 -2.61 -1.81
CA ASN A 17 14.08 -3.24 -3.05
C ASN A 17 15.08 -3.01 -4.20
N LEU A 18 15.61 -1.80 -4.34
CA LEU A 18 16.63 -1.48 -5.34
C LEU A 18 17.97 -2.18 -5.05
N ALA A 19 18.48 -2.04 -3.82
CA ALA A 19 19.81 -2.55 -3.43
C ALA A 19 19.95 -4.07 -3.58
N PHE A 20 18.85 -4.81 -3.42
CA PHE A 20 18.83 -6.27 -3.42
C PHE A 20 17.95 -6.87 -4.51
N SER A 21 17.54 -6.08 -5.51
CA SER A 21 16.65 -6.48 -6.61
C SER A 21 17.08 -7.76 -7.34
N ALA A 22 18.39 -7.98 -7.50
CA ALA A 22 18.96 -9.17 -8.16
C ALA A 22 19.40 -10.27 -7.18
N SER A 23 19.40 -9.99 -5.88
CA SER A 23 20.12 -10.79 -4.88
C SER A 23 19.19 -11.56 -3.95
N LEU A 24 17.99 -11.02 -3.68
CA LEU A 24 17.05 -11.57 -2.71
C LEU A 24 15.63 -11.46 -3.25
N MET A 25 14.82 -12.49 -2.99
CA MET A 25 13.37 -12.38 -3.15
C MET A 25 12.82 -11.51 -2.02
N GLN A 26 12.19 -10.37 -2.36
CA GLN A 26 11.70 -9.39 -1.40
C GLN A 26 10.25 -9.01 -1.69
N PRO A 27 9.45 -8.65 -0.67
CA PRO A 27 8.18 -7.99 -0.89
C PRO A 27 8.42 -6.59 -1.49
N ASP A 28 7.37 -6.03 -2.07
CA ASP A 28 7.30 -4.60 -2.29
C ASP A 28 6.99 -3.91 -0.95
N TRP A 29 8.06 -3.52 -0.23
CA TRP A 29 7.96 -2.93 1.09
C TRP A 29 7.19 -1.61 1.06
N ALA A 30 7.49 -0.79 0.06
CA ALA A 30 6.93 0.54 -0.06
C ALA A 30 5.44 0.48 -0.40
N LEU A 31 5.05 -0.34 -1.37
CA LEU A 31 3.65 -0.52 -1.70
C LEU A 31 2.88 -1.12 -0.52
N ALA A 32 3.42 -2.14 0.17
CA ALA A 32 2.75 -2.73 1.33
C ALA A 32 2.45 -1.69 2.43
N LEU A 33 3.42 -0.84 2.75
CA LEU A 33 3.28 0.22 3.76
C LEU A 33 2.28 1.31 3.33
N LEU A 34 2.39 1.79 2.10
CA LEU A 34 1.54 2.83 1.54
C LEU A 34 0.09 2.34 1.38
N LEU A 35 -0.10 1.11 0.90
CA LEU A 35 -1.41 0.45 0.78
C LEU A 35 -2.04 0.24 2.16
N ALA A 36 -1.28 -0.29 3.11
CA ALA A 36 -1.76 -0.45 4.48
C ALA A 36 -2.20 0.90 5.09
N ALA A 37 -1.44 1.97 4.84
CA ALA A 37 -1.78 3.29 5.36
C ALA A 37 -3.06 3.88 4.75
N ILE A 38 -3.27 3.73 3.44
CA ILE A 38 -4.49 4.25 2.79
C ILE A 38 -5.74 3.49 3.22
N LEU A 39 -5.61 2.18 3.44
CA LEU A 39 -6.69 1.32 3.92
C LEU A 39 -7.00 1.52 5.41
N ALA A 40 -5.99 1.87 6.21
CA ALA A 40 -6.15 2.16 7.64
C ALA A 40 -6.92 3.46 7.86
N HIS A 41 -6.63 4.51 7.08
CA HIS A 41 -7.34 5.78 7.21
C HIS A 41 -7.49 6.51 5.88
N ARG A 42 -8.73 6.69 5.42
CA ARG A 42 -9.05 7.20 4.08
C ARG A 42 -8.35 8.52 3.73
N HIS A 43 -8.23 9.45 4.69
CA HIS A 43 -7.64 10.78 4.44
C HIS A 43 -6.12 10.76 4.23
N ASN A 44 -5.47 9.60 4.40
CA ASN A 44 -4.04 9.45 4.12
C ASN A 44 -3.71 9.60 2.62
N TRP A 45 -4.71 9.55 1.74
CA TRP A 45 -4.54 9.68 0.29
C TRP A 45 -3.70 10.90 -0.11
N ILE A 46 -3.80 12.03 0.61
CA ILE A 46 -3.10 13.29 0.29
C ILE A 46 -1.59 13.09 0.25
N TRP A 47 -1.04 12.30 1.16
CA TRP A 47 0.40 12.05 1.23
C TRP A 47 0.79 10.67 0.69
N VAL A 48 -0.11 9.69 0.71
CA VAL A 48 0.14 8.36 0.13
C VAL A 48 0.27 8.45 -1.39
N LEU A 49 -0.60 9.19 -2.09
CA LEU A 49 -0.56 9.24 -3.55
C LEU A 49 0.74 9.84 -4.12
N PRO A 50 1.27 10.97 -3.60
CA PRO A 50 2.60 11.45 -3.99
C PRO A 50 3.71 10.42 -3.73
N CYS A 51 3.65 9.69 -2.62
CA CYS A 51 4.64 8.65 -2.31
C CYS A 51 4.53 7.45 -3.28
N THR A 52 3.32 7.01 -3.62
CA THR A 52 3.10 5.95 -4.62
C THR A 52 3.54 6.39 -6.01
N PHE A 53 3.34 7.65 -6.37
CA PHE A 53 3.84 8.18 -7.63
C PHE A 53 5.37 8.12 -7.70
N LEU A 54 6.06 8.56 -6.64
CA LEU A 54 7.51 8.45 -6.56
C LEU A 54 7.97 6.99 -6.63
N HIS A 55 7.24 6.10 -5.97
CA HIS A 55 7.49 4.66 -6.04
C HIS A 55 7.46 4.11 -7.46
N ASP A 56 6.42 4.40 -8.23
CA ASP A 56 6.30 3.91 -9.61
C ASP A 56 7.41 4.48 -10.52
N VAL A 57 7.78 5.76 -10.32
CA VAL A 57 8.87 6.39 -11.06
C VAL A 57 10.22 5.74 -10.71
N ILE A 58 10.46 5.44 -9.44
CA ILE A 58 11.74 4.92 -8.95
C ILE A 58 11.91 3.43 -9.28
N LEU A 59 10.90 2.59 -9.02
CA LEU A 59 11.02 1.14 -9.18
C LEU A 59 10.65 0.65 -10.58
N HIS A 60 9.68 1.30 -11.24
CA HIS A 60 9.13 0.81 -12.51
C HIS A 60 9.42 1.72 -13.70
N TRP A 61 10.05 2.88 -13.47
CA TRP A 61 10.22 3.91 -14.50
C TRP A 61 8.90 4.24 -15.23
N SER A 62 7.80 4.24 -14.46
CA SER A 62 6.43 4.37 -14.95
C SER A 62 5.70 5.48 -14.20
N PHE A 63 4.74 6.10 -14.87
CA PHE A 63 3.95 7.21 -14.31
C PHE A 63 2.58 6.79 -13.79
N GLY A 64 2.27 5.50 -13.70
CA GLY A 64 0.89 5.10 -13.40
C GLY A 64 0.62 3.65 -13.02
N SER A 65 1.63 2.81 -12.85
CA SER A 65 1.42 1.37 -12.67
C SER A 65 0.61 1.03 -11.42
N SER A 66 1.10 1.46 -10.26
CA SER A 66 0.44 1.26 -8.96
C SER A 66 -0.34 2.52 -8.56
N PHE A 67 0.09 3.69 -9.02
CA PHE A 67 -0.52 4.98 -8.72
C PHE A 67 -1.99 5.03 -9.12
N ILE A 68 -2.36 4.58 -10.33
CA ILE A 68 -3.75 4.59 -10.78
C ILE A 68 -4.61 3.74 -9.84
N VAL A 69 -4.14 2.53 -9.52
CA VAL A 69 -4.84 1.61 -8.62
C VAL A 69 -5.00 2.24 -7.23
N MET A 70 -3.92 2.80 -6.68
CA MET A 70 -3.90 3.44 -5.37
C MET A 70 -4.79 4.70 -5.31
N ALA A 71 -4.89 5.46 -6.40
CA ALA A 71 -5.78 6.62 -6.51
C ALA A 71 -7.27 6.22 -6.53
N LEU A 72 -7.60 5.03 -7.01
CA LEU A 72 -8.96 4.51 -6.99
C LEU A 72 -9.39 3.98 -5.61
N ILE A 73 -8.45 3.60 -4.74
CA ILE A 73 -8.76 3.03 -3.42
C ILE A 73 -9.61 3.97 -2.55
N PRO A 74 -9.26 5.26 -2.35
CA PRO A 74 -10.09 6.18 -1.57
C PRO A 74 -11.51 6.30 -2.10
N LEU A 75 -11.68 6.32 -3.42
CA LEU A 75 -12.99 6.39 -4.07
C LEU A 75 -13.80 5.11 -3.82
N ALA A 76 -13.16 3.95 -3.99
CA ALA A 76 -13.77 2.66 -3.69
C ALA A 76 -14.17 2.55 -2.22
N MET A 77 -13.29 2.98 -1.30
CA MET A 77 -13.60 3.01 0.13
C MET A 77 -14.81 3.89 0.42
N ILE A 78 -14.89 5.11 -0.13
CA ILE A 78 -16.05 6.00 0.07
C ILE A 78 -17.34 5.35 -0.46
N TYR A 79 -17.28 4.74 -1.64
CA TYR A 79 -18.44 4.09 -2.24
C TYR A 79 -18.94 2.93 -1.37
N PHE A 80 -18.06 1.99 -1.06
CA PHE A 80 -18.45 0.79 -0.32
C PHE A 80 -18.77 1.09 1.15
N ASP A 81 -18.06 2.01 1.81
CA ASP A 81 -18.37 2.40 3.19
C ASP A 81 -19.79 3.01 3.30
N ARG A 82 -20.29 3.65 2.23
CA ARG A 82 -21.68 4.16 2.16
C ARG A 82 -22.73 3.07 1.95
N HIS A 83 -22.42 2.02 1.18
CA HIS A 83 -23.41 1.00 0.79
C HIS A 83 -23.41 -0.23 1.71
N LEU A 84 -22.23 -0.62 2.21
CA LEU A 84 -22.01 -1.85 2.98
C LEU A 84 -21.60 -1.57 4.44
N GLY A 85 -21.28 -0.31 4.76
CA GLY A 85 -20.70 0.09 6.05
C GLY A 85 -19.19 -0.20 6.13
N PRO A 86 -18.49 0.32 7.15
CA PRO A 86 -17.06 0.09 7.32
C PRO A 86 -16.80 -1.35 7.78
N GLY A 87 -16.37 -2.22 6.86
CA GLY A 87 -16.14 -3.65 7.13
C GLY A 87 -14.71 -4.13 6.86
N ILE A 88 -14.25 -5.09 7.66
CA ILE A 88 -12.99 -5.83 7.44
C ILE A 88 -12.97 -6.54 6.07
N PRO A 89 -14.02 -7.27 5.63
CA PRO A 89 -13.97 -8.01 4.38
C PRO A 89 -13.73 -7.13 3.16
N GLN A 90 -14.36 -5.95 3.11
CA GLN A 90 -14.17 -4.99 2.04
C GLN A 90 -12.72 -4.50 1.94
N ARG A 91 -12.09 -4.18 3.08
CA ARG A 91 -10.69 -3.73 3.10
C ARG A 91 -9.74 -4.81 2.62
N VAL A 92 -9.98 -6.07 3.00
CA VAL A 92 -9.21 -7.23 2.52
C VAL A 92 -9.37 -7.43 1.02
N VAL A 93 -10.59 -7.31 0.48
CA VAL A 93 -10.84 -7.41 -0.96
C VAL A 93 -10.13 -6.31 -1.73
N ILE A 94 -10.19 -5.05 -1.26
CA ILE A 94 -9.48 -3.93 -1.89
C ILE A 94 -7.96 -4.14 -1.82
N MET A 95 -7.44 -4.61 -0.68
CA MET A 95 -6.02 -4.95 -0.51
C MET A 95 -5.57 -6.01 -1.51
N ALA A 96 -6.32 -7.11 -1.62
CA ALA A 96 -6.02 -8.19 -2.54
C ALA A 96 -6.06 -7.72 -4.00
N ALA A 97 -7.08 -6.93 -4.37
CA ALA A 97 -7.19 -6.36 -5.72
C ALA A 97 -6.02 -5.42 -6.04
N ALA A 98 -5.61 -4.59 -5.09
CA ALA A 98 -4.48 -3.68 -5.26
C ALA A 98 -3.16 -4.44 -5.44
N ILE A 99 -2.92 -5.48 -4.64
CA ILE A 99 -1.69 -6.30 -4.72
C ILE A 99 -1.67 -7.16 -5.98
N LEU A 100 -2.81 -7.70 -6.42
CA LEU A 100 -2.91 -8.45 -7.66
C LEU A 100 -2.56 -7.62 -8.89
N SER A 101 -2.67 -6.29 -8.83
CA SER A 101 -2.22 -5.42 -9.92
C SER A 101 -0.73 -5.55 -10.21
N LEU A 102 0.09 -5.96 -9.24
CA LEU A 102 1.52 -6.21 -9.43
C LEU A 102 1.81 -7.36 -10.40
N VAL A 103 0.89 -8.32 -10.55
CA VAL A 103 1.02 -9.41 -11.54
C VAL A 103 1.14 -8.84 -12.95
N ALA A 104 0.36 -7.80 -13.27
CA ALA A 104 0.38 -7.16 -14.59
C ALA A 104 1.74 -6.49 -14.89
N TRP A 105 2.51 -6.19 -13.84
CA TRP A 105 3.83 -5.54 -13.92
C TRP A 105 4.99 -6.52 -13.81
N GLY A 106 4.72 -7.82 -13.96
CA GLY A 106 5.75 -8.86 -14.03
C GLY A 106 6.42 -9.21 -12.71
N TRP A 107 5.83 -8.81 -11.57
CA TRP A 107 6.33 -9.21 -10.27
C TRP A 107 6.16 -10.71 -10.06
N ALA A 108 7.18 -11.34 -9.47
CA ALA A 108 7.15 -12.76 -9.16
C ALA A 108 6.04 -13.06 -8.14
N MET A 109 5.35 -14.19 -8.31
CA MET A 109 4.26 -14.59 -7.41
C MET A 109 4.69 -14.68 -5.94
N GLN A 110 5.93 -15.10 -5.69
CA GLN A 110 6.50 -15.14 -4.34
C GLN A 110 6.60 -13.75 -3.73
N ALA A 111 7.08 -12.76 -4.49
CA ALA A 111 7.18 -11.37 -4.04
C ALA A 111 5.79 -10.79 -3.74
N ILE A 112 4.80 -11.07 -4.60
CA ILE A 112 3.41 -10.63 -4.41
C ILE A 112 2.81 -11.22 -3.12
N LEU A 113 3.01 -12.51 -2.87
CA LEU A 113 2.58 -13.17 -1.63
C LEU A 113 3.27 -12.56 -0.40
N LEU A 114 4.58 -12.27 -0.50
CA LEU A 114 5.30 -11.59 0.57
C LEU A 114 4.76 -10.18 0.83
N THR A 115 4.44 -9.43 -0.23
CA THR A 115 3.81 -8.10 -0.13
C THR A 115 2.48 -8.19 0.60
N LEU A 116 1.65 -9.19 0.29
CA LEU A 116 0.38 -9.43 0.97
C LEU A 116 0.59 -9.80 2.45
N CYS A 117 1.50 -10.74 2.73
CA CYS A 117 1.84 -11.17 4.09
C CYS A 117 2.39 -10.02 4.95
N LEU A 118 3.10 -9.07 4.34
CA LEU A 118 3.59 -7.87 5.02
C LEU A 118 2.47 -6.82 5.19
N CYS A 119 1.62 -6.63 4.18
CA CYS A 119 0.59 -5.59 4.19
C CYS A 119 -0.49 -5.84 5.25
N VAL A 120 -0.92 -7.09 5.46
CA VAL A 120 -1.97 -7.43 6.43
C VAL A 120 -1.62 -7.01 7.87
N PRO A 121 -0.48 -7.41 8.47
CA PRO A 121 -0.14 -7.02 9.83
C PRO A 121 0.13 -5.52 9.95
N VAL A 122 0.76 -4.90 8.94
CA VAL A 122 0.97 -3.45 8.94
C VAL A 122 -0.35 -2.70 8.95
N TRP A 123 -1.31 -3.11 8.11
CA TRP A 123 -2.64 -2.51 8.07
C TRP A 123 -3.36 -2.65 9.41
N TYR A 124 -3.30 -3.84 10.02
CA TYR A 124 -3.89 -4.08 11.34
C TYR A 124 -3.30 -3.16 12.41
N LEU A 125 -1.97 -3.04 12.47
CA LEU A 125 -1.27 -2.16 13.42
C LEU A 125 -1.61 -0.69 13.20
N LEU A 126 -1.56 -0.21 11.94
CA LEU A 126 -1.88 1.18 11.61
C LEU A 126 -3.33 1.51 11.97
N THR A 127 -4.28 0.62 11.67
CA THR A 127 -5.70 0.82 12.02
C THR A 127 -5.87 0.99 13.54
N GLY A 128 -5.18 0.17 14.34
CA GLY A 128 -5.18 0.31 15.80
C GLY A 128 -4.56 1.62 16.30
N LEU A 129 -3.49 2.09 15.66
CA LEU A 129 -2.86 3.38 16.00
C LEU A 129 -3.78 4.56 15.66
N TYR A 130 -4.42 4.54 14.50
CA TYR A 130 -5.36 5.59 14.09
C TYR A 130 -6.59 5.62 14.99
N ALA A 131 -7.14 4.45 15.38
CA ALA A 131 -8.27 4.37 16.30
C ALA A 131 -7.96 5.01 17.66
N LYS A 132 -6.75 4.81 18.19
CA LYS A 132 -6.29 5.42 19.45
C LYS A 132 -6.06 6.93 19.33
N ALA A 133 -5.66 7.42 18.16
CA ALA A 133 -5.38 8.84 17.94
C ALA A 133 -6.65 9.69 17.76
N THR A 134 -7.79 9.05 17.43
CA THR A 134 -9.09 9.71 17.24
C THR A 134 -10.04 9.58 18.43
N ALA A 135 -9.66 8.81 19.46
CA ALA A 135 -10.38 8.65 20.72
C ALA A 135 -9.90 9.68 21.75
#